data_AF-A0A9D5NSM0-F1
#
_entry.id   AF-A0A9D5NSM0-F1
#
_cell.length_a   1.000
_cell.length_b   1.000
_cell.length_c   1.000
_cell.angle_alpha   90.00
_cell.angle_beta   90.00
_cell.angle_gamma   90.00
#
_symmetry.space_group_name_H-M   'P 1'
#
loop_
_entity.id
_entity.type
_entity.pdbx_description
1 polymer ?
#
loop_
_entity_poly.entity_id
_entity_poly.type
_entity_poly.pdbx_seq_one_letter_code
_entity_poly.pdbx_strand_id
1 'polypeptide(L)'
;MSTEFIIGTIIGLIGIIPVIIQIYKWVKKPKLSELMKKLVDTNLSTNAHRKVLKRMNLILLRSGKRISSEYINSFVLNKRGKEAVFTDLCLQNDWEPTKELCEMFMNGDYPSIRKKYWDKKNVNQKKEDISADGGAKVETVYAQPECKKIVYLSELLEERYPESFKRLTSILKKHNVDYRLLKGTKDIWCRDYMPIQTESGKLVQFRYEPSYLKGNKEWEESRSDVREVCQLNGFEPIFSNINLDGGNVLLCSGRAIVSDRIFKENPEYTDKEILVKELSELLEAEVIIIPALNGDMTGHADGMVRFVDYDTILGNNRSDEYKYWTYSIEKVLKEKSLKYIDVPFFEPKDSKHPLSAIGVYVNYLEVNNLIVLPVFGREEDKQVIRILQETFPNKLIETINYDDVAYEGGLLNCTTWVVNTKL
;
A
#
# COMPACT_ATOMS: atom_id res chain seq x y z
N MET A 1 -63.76 -4.60 -10.96
CA MET A 1 -62.50 -4.57 -11.75
C MET A 1 -62.88 -4.92 -13.17
N SER A 2 -62.69 -4.03 -14.14
CA SER A 2 -63.05 -4.30 -15.54
C SER A 2 -62.16 -5.42 -16.10
N THR A 3 -62.71 -6.24 -16.99
CA THR A 3 -61.99 -7.32 -17.68
C THR A 3 -60.74 -6.83 -18.41
N GLU A 4 -60.75 -5.58 -18.89
CA GLU A 4 -59.59 -4.91 -19.49
C GLU A 4 -58.45 -4.65 -18.48
N PHE A 5 -58.76 -4.38 -17.20
CA PHE A 5 -57.75 -4.19 -16.16
C PHE A 5 -57.06 -5.51 -15.78
N ILE A 6 -57.79 -6.63 -15.83
CA ILE A 6 -57.26 -7.98 -15.56
C ILE A 6 -56.38 -8.47 -16.73
N ILE A 7 -56.80 -8.21 -17.97
CA ILE A 7 -56.00 -8.56 -19.16
C ILE A 7 -54.72 -7.71 -19.22
N GLY A 8 -54.81 -6.41 -18.90
CA GLY A 8 -53.65 -5.51 -18.82
C GLY A 8 -52.62 -5.93 -17.77
N THR A 9 -53.05 -6.42 -16.60
CA THR A 9 -52.14 -6.91 -15.55
C THR A 9 -51.52 -8.26 -15.90
N ILE A 10 -52.24 -9.17 -16.57
CA ILE A 10 -51.70 -10.46 -17.01
C ILE A 10 -50.66 -10.28 -18.12
N ILE A 11 -50.89 -9.38 -19.09
CA ILE A 11 -49.91 -9.08 -20.16
C ILE A 11 -48.68 -8.37 -19.58
N GLY A 12 -48.86 -7.48 -18.60
CA GLY A 12 -47.75 -6.86 -17.86
C GLY A 12 -46.88 -7.88 -17.13
N LEU A 13 -47.47 -8.87 -16.46
CA LEU A 13 -46.75 -9.95 -15.77
C LEU A 13 -45.99 -10.87 -16.75
N ILE A 14 -46.57 -11.19 -17.92
CA ILE A 14 -45.90 -12.00 -18.95
C ILE A 14 -44.74 -11.24 -19.60
N GLY A 15 -44.84 -9.91 -19.78
CA GLY A 15 -43.74 -9.08 -20.28
C GLY A 15 -42.58 -8.90 -19.29
N ILE A 16 -42.87 -9.02 -17.99
CA ILE A 16 -41.88 -8.93 -16.91
C ILE A 16 -41.11 -10.25 -16.76
N ILE A 17 -41.68 -11.42 -17.09
CA ILE A 17 -41.01 -12.72 -16.94
C ILE A 17 -39.73 -12.85 -17.80
N PRO A 18 -39.71 -12.49 -19.10
CA PRO A 18 -38.48 -12.46 -19.90
C PRO A 18 -37.45 -11.49 -19.34
N VAL A 19 -37.88 -10.33 -18.84
CA VAL A 19 -37.01 -9.31 -18.23
C VAL A 19 -36.43 -9.79 -16.90
N ILE A 20 -37.22 -10.45 -16.05
CA ILE A 20 -36.77 -11.10 -14.81
C ILE A 20 -35.87 -12.28 -15.14
N ILE A 21 -36.15 -13.11 -16.15
CA ILE A 21 -35.25 -14.20 -16.59
C ILE A 21 -33.95 -13.64 -17.15
N GLN A 22 -33.97 -12.50 -17.83
CA GLN A 22 -32.81 -11.84 -18.40
C GLN A 22 -31.98 -11.14 -17.32
N ILE A 23 -32.62 -10.53 -16.32
CA ILE A 23 -32.00 -10.01 -15.09
C ILE A 23 -31.46 -11.17 -14.24
N TYR A 24 -32.18 -12.29 -14.10
CA TYR A 24 -31.75 -13.47 -13.36
C TYR A 24 -30.56 -14.18 -14.03
N LYS A 25 -30.54 -14.22 -15.38
CA LYS A 25 -29.37 -14.61 -16.19
C LYS A 25 -28.22 -13.60 -16.08
N TRP A 26 -28.50 -12.32 -15.82
CA TRP A 26 -27.51 -11.28 -15.58
C TRP A 26 -26.95 -11.32 -14.14
N VAL A 27 -27.75 -11.80 -13.17
CA VAL A 27 -27.44 -11.88 -11.73
C VAL A 27 -26.61 -13.14 -11.37
N LYS A 28 -26.74 -14.26 -12.08
CA LYS A 28 -25.78 -15.38 -11.97
C LYS A 28 -24.61 -15.21 -12.95
N LYS A 29 -23.73 -14.24 -12.69
CA LYS A 29 -22.42 -14.23 -13.37
C LYS A 29 -21.64 -15.49 -12.95
N PRO A 30 -21.06 -16.24 -13.90
CA PRO A 30 -20.33 -17.45 -13.56
C PRO A 30 -19.14 -17.08 -12.67
N LYS A 31 -18.94 -17.85 -11.58
CA LYS A 31 -17.77 -17.71 -10.71
C LYS A 31 -16.48 -17.86 -11.54
N LEU A 32 -15.41 -17.17 -11.14
CA LEU A 32 -14.10 -17.31 -11.78
C LEU A 32 -13.64 -18.77 -11.82
N SER A 33 -13.92 -19.54 -10.77
CA SER A 33 -13.65 -20.98 -10.72
C SER A 33 -14.38 -21.81 -11.79
N GLU A 34 -15.60 -21.43 -12.18
CA GLU A 34 -16.34 -22.08 -13.26
C GLU A 34 -15.81 -21.68 -14.65
N LEU A 35 -15.41 -20.41 -14.81
CA LEU A 35 -14.72 -19.97 -16.02
C LEU A 35 -13.35 -20.63 -16.15
N MET A 36 -12.65 -20.86 -15.04
CA MET A 36 -11.38 -21.55 -15.01
C MET A 36 -11.52 -23.02 -15.44
N LYS A 37 -12.58 -23.71 -15.01
CA LYS A 37 -12.92 -25.06 -15.51
C LYS A 37 -13.15 -25.05 -17.02
N LYS A 38 -13.88 -24.06 -17.55
CA LYS A 38 -14.08 -23.90 -19.00
C LYS A 38 -12.80 -23.56 -19.74
N LEU A 39 -11.92 -22.75 -19.14
CA LEU A 39 -10.67 -22.34 -19.77
C LEU A 39 -9.74 -23.54 -20.05
N VAL A 40 -9.81 -24.58 -19.23
CA VAL A 40 -9.00 -25.81 -19.39
C VAL A 40 -9.72 -26.94 -20.13
N ASP A 41 -10.90 -26.68 -20.70
CA ASP A 41 -11.62 -27.66 -21.52
C ASP A 41 -10.91 -27.82 -22.88
N THR A 42 -10.44 -29.03 -23.15
CA THR A 42 -9.71 -29.38 -24.38
C THR A 42 -10.59 -29.45 -25.62
N ASN A 43 -11.92 -29.48 -25.46
CA ASN A 43 -12.86 -29.52 -26.58
C ASN A 43 -13.16 -28.13 -27.15
N LEU A 44 -12.70 -27.06 -26.49
CA LEU A 44 -12.89 -25.70 -26.96
C LEU A 44 -11.84 -25.31 -28.00
N SER A 45 -12.27 -24.56 -29.02
CA SER A 45 -11.35 -23.91 -29.95
C SER A 45 -10.57 -22.78 -29.27
N THR A 46 -9.41 -22.43 -29.81
CA THR A 46 -8.60 -21.30 -29.32
C THR A 46 -9.43 -20.02 -29.19
N ASN A 47 -10.28 -19.71 -30.17
CA ASN A 47 -11.15 -18.53 -30.11
C ASN A 47 -12.19 -18.60 -28.97
N ALA A 48 -12.65 -19.80 -28.60
CA ALA A 48 -13.53 -19.98 -27.46
C ALA A 48 -12.77 -19.79 -26.13
N HIS A 49 -11.54 -20.28 -25.98
CA HIS A 49 -10.70 -19.97 -24.82
C HIS A 49 -10.46 -18.46 -24.65
N ARG A 50 -10.16 -17.75 -25.75
CA ARG A 50 -9.99 -16.29 -25.72
C ARG A 50 -11.26 -15.58 -25.27
N LYS A 51 -12.45 -16.04 -25.67
CA LYS A 51 -13.74 -15.51 -25.18
C LYS A 51 -13.92 -15.76 -23.69
N VAL A 52 -13.50 -16.92 -23.17
CA VAL A 52 -13.51 -17.22 -21.73
C VAL A 52 -12.59 -16.24 -20.99
N LEU A 53 -11.37 -16.02 -21.45
CA LEU A 53 -10.44 -15.06 -20.85
C LEU A 53 -10.96 -13.62 -20.88
N LYS A 54 -11.56 -13.18 -21.99
CA LYS A 54 -12.22 -11.85 -22.06
C LYS A 54 -13.33 -11.72 -21.02
N ARG A 55 -14.10 -12.79 -20.79
CA ARG A 55 -15.16 -12.82 -19.77
C ARG A 55 -14.61 -12.81 -18.35
N MET A 56 -13.50 -13.52 -18.10
CA MET A 56 -12.78 -13.46 -16.82
C MET A 56 -12.24 -12.05 -16.57
N ASN A 57 -11.62 -11.43 -17.58
CA ASN A 57 -11.12 -10.06 -17.50
C ASN A 57 -12.22 -9.06 -17.10
N LEU A 58 -13.42 -9.16 -17.70
CA LEU A 58 -14.56 -8.31 -17.34
C LEU A 58 -15.02 -8.46 -15.88
N ILE A 59 -14.81 -9.63 -15.27
CA ILE A 59 -15.12 -9.85 -13.85
C ILE A 59 -14.01 -9.25 -12.98
N LEU A 60 -12.76 -9.42 -13.37
CA LEU A 60 -11.57 -8.99 -12.62
C LEU A 60 -11.37 -7.47 -12.64
N LEU A 61 -11.84 -6.78 -13.68
CA LEU A 61 -11.80 -5.31 -13.75
C LEU A 61 -12.52 -4.64 -12.56
N ARG A 62 -13.47 -5.33 -11.92
CA ARG A 62 -14.17 -4.82 -10.72
C ARG A 62 -13.33 -4.90 -9.45
N SER A 63 -12.29 -5.73 -9.43
CA SER A 63 -11.36 -5.90 -8.31
C SER A 63 -9.97 -5.34 -8.66
N GLY A 64 -9.89 -4.38 -9.59
CA GLY A 64 -8.64 -3.74 -10.01
C GLY A 64 -7.66 -4.62 -10.80
N LYS A 65 -7.99 -5.89 -11.08
CA LYS A 65 -7.10 -6.82 -11.79
C LYS A 65 -7.46 -6.90 -13.28
N ARG A 66 -6.46 -6.90 -14.16
CA ARG A 66 -6.64 -6.98 -15.62
C ARG A 66 -5.82 -8.10 -16.24
N ILE A 67 -6.46 -8.98 -17.01
CA ILE A 67 -5.75 -9.92 -17.88
C ILE A 67 -5.25 -9.14 -19.09
N SER A 68 -3.94 -9.18 -19.33
CA SER A 68 -3.26 -8.50 -20.41
C SER A 68 -3.84 -8.94 -21.76
N SER A 69 -4.01 -7.97 -22.65
CA SER A 69 -4.53 -8.23 -24.00
C SER A 69 -3.60 -9.14 -24.79
N GLU A 70 -2.29 -9.07 -24.51
CA GLU A 70 -1.28 -9.97 -25.04
C GLU A 70 -1.55 -11.42 -24.63
N TYR A 71 -1.69 -11.71 -23.32
CA TYR A 71 -2.01 -13.05 -22.84
C TYR A 71 -3.31 -13.58 -23.44
N ILE A 72 -4.35 -12.75 -23.52
CA ILE A 72 -5.63 -13.14 -24.15
C ILE A 72 -5.41 -13.53 -25.61
N ASN A 73 -4.61 -12.78 -26.36
CA ASN A 73 -4.42 -13.02 -27.79
C ASN A 73 -3.46 -14.18 -28.06
N SER A 74 -2.43 -14.37 -27.24
CA SER A 74 -1.45 -15.44 -27.40
C SER A 74 -1.86 -16.78 -26.76
N PHE A 75 -2.94 -16.82 -25.97
CA PHE A 75 -3.33 -18.02 -25.24
C PHE A 75 -3.58 -19.25 -26.13
N VAL A 76 -2.89 -20.35 -25.80
CA VAL A 76 -3.13 -21.70 -26.33
C VAL A 76 -3.06 -22.71 -25.19
N LEU A 77 -4.04 -23.60 -25.04
CA LEU A 77 -4.13 -24.49 -23.88
C LEU A 77 -2.98 -25.51 -23.81
N ASN A 78 -2.54 -26.10 -24.93
CA ASN A 78 -1.41 -27.05 -25.02
C ASN A 78 -1.44 -28.19 -23.98
N LYS A 79 -2.62 -28.79 -23.74
CA LYS A 79 -2.84 -29.88 -22.77
C LYS A 79 -2.47 -29.54 -21.31
N ARG A 80 -2.42 -28.25 -20.97
CA ARG A 80 -2.12 -27.79 -19.60
C ARG A 80 -3.33 -27.95 -18.69
N GLY A 81 -3.09 -28.50 -17.50
CA GLY A 81 -4.12 -28.60 -16.45
C GLY A 81 -4.39 -27.26 -15.76
N LYS A 82 -5.44 -27.24 -14.92
CA LYS A 82 -5.93 -26.04 -14.22
C LYS A 82 -4.84 -25.28 -13.47
N GLU A 83 -4.00 -25.97 -12.70
CA GLU A 83 -2.90 -25.33 -11.95
C GLU A 83 -1.87 -24.68 -12.86
N ALA A 84 -1.47 -25.36 -13.94
CA ALA A 84 -0.46 -24.86 -14.87
C ALA A 84 -0.96 -23.62 -15.61
N VAL A 85 -2.22 -23.62 -16.04
CA VAL A 85 -2.86 -22.47 -16.68
C VAL A 85 -3.01 -21.31 -15.70
N PHE A 86 -3.36 -21.57 -14.44
CA PHE A 86 -3.49 -20.51 -13.44
C PHE A 86 -2.14 -19.92 -13.04
N THR A 87 -1.12 -20.76 -12.89
CA THR A 87 0.26 -20.31 -12.61
C THR A 87 0.78 -19.45 -13.77
N ASP A 88 0.56 -19.87 -15.01
CA ASP A 88 0.93 -19.11 -16.21
C ASP A 88 0.17 -17.78 -16.29
N LEU A 89 -1.14 -17.80 -16.06
CA LEU A 89 -1.94 -16.58 -15.97
C LEU A 89 -1.38 -15.61 -14.93
N CYS A 90 -1.00 -16.11 -13.75
CA CYS A 90 -0.40 -15.29 -12.70
C CYS A 90 0.94 -14.69 -13.14
N LEU A 91 1.85 -15.50 -13.69
CA LEU A 91 3.16 -15.04 -14.17
C LEU A 91 3.04 -13.99 -15.27
N GLN A 92 2.17 -14.22 -16.26
CA GLN A 92 2.01 -13.35 -17.42
C GLN A 92 1.27 -12.03 -17.12
N ASN A 93 0.74 -11.89 -15.90
CA ASN A 93 0.04 -10.70 -15.46
C ASN A 93 0.60 -10.11 -14.15
N ASP A 94 1.76 -10.61 -13.71
CA ASP A 94 2.42 -10.30 -12.43
C ASP A 94 1.46 -10.32 -11.23
N TRP A 95 0.63 -11.36 -11.16
CA TRP A 95 -0.26 -11.58 -10.04
C TRP A 95 0.35 -12.57 -9.07
N GLU A 96 0.64 -12.12 -7.85
CA GLU A 96 0.94 -13.06 -6.78
C GLU A 96 -0.29 -13.94 -6.50
N PRO A 97 -0.16 -15.29 -6.51
CA PRO A 97 -1.28 -16.19 -6.27
C PRO A 97 -1.62 -16.29 -4.78
N THR A 98 -2.16 -15.19 -4.22
CA THR A 98 -2.64 -15.13 -2.83
C THR A 98 -3.71 -16.20 -2.56
N LYS A 99 -4.00 -16.44 -1.28
CA LYS A 99 -5.03 -17.41 -0.88
C LYS A 99 -6.39 -17.04 -1.49
N GLU A 100 -6.76 -15.78 -1.46
CA GLU A 100 -8.02 -15.26 -2.02
C GLU A 100 -8.08 -15.46 -3.53
N LEU A 101 -6.98 -15.17 -4.24
CA LEU A 101 -6.92 -15.35 -5.69
C LEU A 101 -7.02 -16.85 -6.06
N CYS A 102 -6.36 -17.71 -5.29
CA CYS A 102 -6.49 -19.16 -5.41
C CYS A 102 -7.93 -19.61 -5.12
N GLU A 103 -8.59 -19.12 -4.08
CA GLU A 103 -9.98 -19.45 -3.77
C GLU A 103 -10.93 -19.00 -4.90
N MET A 104 -10.71 -17.81 -5.47
CA MET A 104 -11.52 -17.26 -6.57
C MET A 104 -11.43 -18.10 -7.86
N PHE A 105 -10.23 -18.52 -8.26
CA PHE A 105 -10.00 -19.23 -9.53
C PHE A 105 -10.00 -20.76 -9.38
N MET A 106 -9.53 -21.25 -8.24
CA MET A 106 -9.25 -22.66 -8.03
C MET A 106 -10.27 -23.33 -7.10
N ASN A 107 -11.03 -22.56 -6.30
CA ASN A 107 -11.99 -23.04 -5.29
C ASN A 107 -11.33 -23.77 -4.11
N GLY A 108 -10.15 -23.30 -3.73
CA GLY A 108 -9.37 -23.77 -2.58
C GLY A 108 -8.03 -23.04 -2.53
N ASP A 109 -7.29 -23.20 -1.45
CA ASP A 109 -5.91 -22.74 -1.36
C ASP A 109 -4.94 -23.74 -2.00
N TYR A 110 -3.91 -23.23 -2.67
CA TYR A 110 -2.89 -24.02 -3.35
C TYR A 110 -1.49 -23.45 -3.06
N PRO A 111 -0.92 -23.70 -1.86
CA PRO A 111 0.41 -23.21 -1.48
C PRO A 111 1.52 -23.63 -2.47
N SER A 112 1.35 -24.78 -3.13
CA SER A 112 2.27 -25.27 -4.16
C SER A 112 2.34 -24.35 -5.39
N ILE A 113 1.28 -23.60 -5.70
CA ILE A 113 1.26 -22.63 -6.80
C ILE A 113 2.05 -21.38 -6.42
N ARG A 114 1.93 -20.89 -5.18
CA ARG A 114 2.76 -19.78 -4.65
C ARG A 114 4.24 -20.11 -4.74
N LYS A 115 4.63 -21.30 -4.27
CA LYS A 115 6.01 -21.76 -4.37
C LYS A 115 6.50 -21.80 -5.83
N LYS A 116 5.74 -22.42 -6.73
CA LYS A 116 6.08 -22.50 -8.17
C LYS A 116 6.17 -21.12 -8.85
N TYR A 117 5.33 -20.17 -8.45
CA TYR A 117 5.35 -18.80 -8.96
C TYR A 117 6.68 -18.12 -8.62
N TRP A 118 7.07 -18.13 -7.35
CA TRP A 118 8.32 -17.54 -6.88
C TRP A 118 9.55 -18.28 -7.41
N ASP A 119 9.54 -19.62 -7.46
CA ASP A 119 10.62 -20.40 -8.07
C ASP A 119 10.86 -19.98 -9.53
N LYS A 120 9.79 -19.77 -10.31
CA LYS A 120 9.89 -19.33 -11.71
C LYS A 120 10.30 -17.86 -11.86
N LYS A 121 9.78 -16.97 -11.01
CA LYS A 121 10.13 -15.55 -11.01
C LYS A 121 11.62 -15.36 -10.70
N ASN A 122 12.15 -16.10 -9.73
CA ASN A 122 13.57 -16.11 -9.36
C ASN A 122 14.48 -16.72 -10.45
N VAL A 123 14.02 -17.75 -11.17
CA VAL A 123 14.78 -18.35 -12.29
C VAL A 123 14.81 -17.43 -13.51
N ASN A 124 13.72 -16.72 -13.80
CA ASN A 124 13.68 -15.75 -14.89
C ASN A 124 14.59 -14.55 -14.59
N GLN A 125 14.57 -14.01 -13.36
CA GLN A 125 15.49 -12.96 -12.92
C GLN A 125 16.96 -13.41 -13.06
N LYS A 126 17.32 -14.62 -12.61
CA LYS A 126 18.68 -15.15 -12.78
C LYS A 126 19.09 -15.38 -14.23
N LYS A 127 18.15 -15.67 -15.13
CA LYS A 127 18.45 -15.82 -16.57
C LYS A 127 18.68 -14.48 -17.26
N GLU A 128 17.93 -13.46 -16.87
CA GLU A 128 18.12 -12.08 -17.33
C GLU A 128 19.49 -11.55 -16.88
N ASP A 129 19.89 -11.81 -15.63
CA ASP A 129 21.19 -11.41 -15.07
C ASP A 129 22.39 -12.08 -15.75
N ILE A 130 22.27 -13.35 -16.18
CA ILE A 130 23.36 -14.09 -16.86
C ILE A 130 23.51 -13.67 -18.33
N SER A 131 22.46 -13.09 -18.94
CA SER A 131 22.47 -12.63 -20.33
C SER A 131 22.98 -11.21 -20.55
N ALA A 132 23.30 -10.48 -19.46
CA ALA A 132 23.66 -9.06 -19.51
C ALA A 132 25.16 -8.77 -19.75
N ASP A 133 26.00 -9.79 -19.94
CA ASP A 133 27.44 -9.62 -20.25
C ASP A 133 27.76 -10.10 -21.67
N GLY A 134 27.56 -9.22 -22.66
CA GLY A 134 28.09 -9.42 -24.02
C GLY A 134 27.18 -8.98 -25.17
N GLY A 135 27.40 -7.76 -25.67
CA GLY A 135 27.15 -7.39 -27.07
C GLY A 135 25.86 -6.63 -27.36
N ALA A 136 26.03 -5.41 -27.88
CA ALA A 136 24.95 -4.52 -28.30
C ALA A 136 23.97 -5.16 -29.29
N LYS A 137 22.69 -5.22 -28.90
CA LYS A 137 21.53 -5.15 -29.80
C LYS A 137 20.45 -4.31 -29.14
N VAL A 138 19.96 -3.34 -29.89
CA VAL A 138 18.76 -2.57 -29.59
C VAL A 138 17.58 -3.55 -29.62
N GLU A 139 17.16 -4.01 -28.45
CA GLU A 139 15.85 -4.63 -28.25
C GLU A 139 15.06 -3.71 -27.34
N THR A 140 14.01 -3.12 -27.91
CA THR A 140 12.97 -2.42 -27.17
C THR A 140 12.31 -3.42 -26.24
N VAL A 141 12.81 -3.48 -25.00
CA VAL A 141 12.13 -4.09 -23.87
C VAL A 141 10.82 -3.31 -23.72
N TYR A 142 9.69 -3.99 -23.90
CA TYR A 142 8.43 -3.50 -23.35
C TYR A 142 8.54 -3.60 -21.83
N ALA A 143 9.28 -2.67 -21.23
CA ALA A 143 9.16 -2.37 -19.83
C ALA A 143 7.69 -2.00 -19.63
N GLN A 144 6.97 -2.80 -18.84
CA GLN A 144 5.85 -2.23 -18.09
C GLN A 144 6.45 -0.99 -17.41
N PRO A 145 5.88 0.21 -17.60
CA PRO A 145 6.47 1.41 -17.04
C PRO A 145 6.65 1.16 -15.54
N GLU A 146 7.90 1.08 -15.07
CA GLU A 146 8.17 1.20 -13.65
C GLU A 146 7.45 2.47 -13.23
N CYS A 147 6.46 2.33 -12.35
CA CYS A 147 5.70 3.47 -11.92
C CYS A 147 6.68 4.39 -11.18
N LYS A 148 7.08 5.47 -11.84
CA LYS A 148 8.11 6.35 -11.34
C LYS A 148 7.58 6.99 -10.06
N LYS A 149 8.23 6.71 -8.93
CA LYS A 149 7.91 7.37 -7.66
C LYS A 149 8.65 8.69 -7.57
N ILE A 150 7.94 9.73 -7.13
CA ILE A 150 8.51 11.05 -6.83
C ILE A 150 8.43 11.28 -5.33
N VAL A 151 9.52 11.76 -4.74
CA VAL A 151 9.57 12.18 -3.34
C VAL A 151 9.21 13.66 -3.25
N TYR A 152 8.17 14.01 -2.51
CA TYR A 152 7.83 15.37 -2.18
C TYR A 152 8.37 15.72 -0.79
N LEU A 153 8.90 16.93 -0.67
CA LEU A 153 9.42 17.51 0.56
C LEU A 153 8.76 18.88 0.74
N SER A 154 8.56 19.32 1.98
CA SER A 154 8.21 20.72 2.25
C SER A 154 9.34 21.66 1.83
N GLU A 155 9.03 22.81 1.22
CA GLU A 155 10.05 23.84 0.92
C GLU A 155 10.72 24.39 2.20
N LEU A 156 10.02 24.32 3.33
CA LEU A 156 10.55 24.71 4.65
C LEU A 156 11.67 23.80 5.14
N LEU A 157 11.77 22.57 4.62
CA LEU A 157 12.87 21.67 4.98
C LEU A 157 14.22 22.20 4.45
N GLU A 158 14.22 22.78 3.25
CA GLU A 158 15.40 23.43 2.66
C GLU A 158 15.77 24.71 3.43
N GLU A 159 14.78 25.49 3.85
CA GLU A 159 14.99 26.74 4.61
C GLU A 159 15.50 26.49 6.02
N ARG A 160 14.85 25.58 6.77
CA ARG A 160 15.09 25.38 8.21
C ARG A 160 16.21 24.38 8.48
N TYR A 161 16.38 23.37 7.61
CA TYR A 161 17.35 22.28 7.79
C TYR A 161 18.18 22.05 6.51
N PRO A 162 18.90 23.07 6.02
CA PRO A 162 19.57 23.03 4.71
C PRO A 162 20.59 21.90 4.57
N GLU A 163 21.28 21.54 5.66
CA GLU A 163 22.27 20.47 5.65
C GLU A 163 21.62 19.09 5.51
N SER A 164 20.56 18.81 6.26
CA SER A 164 19.79 17.57 6.13
C SER A 164 19.06 17.47 4.81
N PHE A 165 18.48 18.57 4.32
CA PHE A 165 17.91 18.65 2.98
C PHE A 165 18.95 18.31 1.89
N LYS A 166 20.14 18.91 1.98
CA LYS A 166 21.24 18.66 1.03
C LYS A 166 21.71 17.20 1.07
N ARG A 167 21.87 16.61 2.25
CA ARG A 167 22.24 15.20 2.40
C ARG A 167 21.19 14.28 1.76
N LEU A 168 19.92 14.47 2.10
CA LEU A 168 18.82 13.67 1.57
C LEU A 168 18.71 13.79 0.04
N THR A 169 18.66 15.02 -0.48
CA THR A 169 18.52 15.24 -1.93
C THR A 169 19.74 14.76 -2.72
N SER A 170 20.94 14.75 -2.13
CA SER A 170 22.13 14.16 -2.74
C SER A 170 22.00 12.63 -2.88
N ILE A 171 21.46 11.95 -1.86
CA ILE A 171 21.17 10.52 -1.90
C ILE A 171 20.11 10.22 -2.98
N LEU A 172 19.02 11.00 -3.03
CA LEU A 172 17.97 10.82 -4.04
C LEU A 172 18.53 10.99 -5.47
N LYS A 173 19.32 12.05 -5.71
CA LYS A 173 19.98 12.28 -7.01
C LYS A 173 20.95 11.15 -7.39
N LYS A 174 21.75 10.67 -6.43
CA LYS A 174 22.69 9.54 -6.63
C LYS A 174 21.98 8.29 -7.18
N HIS A 175 20.76 8.06 -6.72
CA HIS A 175 19.95 6.89 -7.09
C HIS A 175 18.86 7.17 -8.13
N ASN A 176 18.95 8.31 -8.85
CA ASN A 176 17.99 8.71 -9.87
C ASN A 176 16.53 8.77 -9.37
N VAL A 177 16.32 9.10 -8.10
CA VAL A 177 15.00 9.35 -7.52
C VAL A 177 14.67 10.83 -7.66
N ASP A 178 13.60 11.12 -8.40
CA ASP A 178 13.08 12.48 -8.53
C ASP A 178 12.54 12.98 -7.20
N TYR A 179 12.76 14.27 -6.91
CA TYR A 179 12.09 14.95 -5.82
C TYR A 179 11.55 16.31 -6.23
N ARG A 180 10.54 16.80 -5.49
CA ARG A 180 9.90 18.10 -5.68
C ARG A 180 9.61 18.77 -4.33
N LEU A 181 9.51 20.10 -4.35
CA LEU A 181 9.17 20.90 -3.19
C LEU A 181 7.68 21.27 -3.20
N LEU A 182 7.04 21.10 -2.05
CA LEU A 182 5.66 21.49 -1.79
C LEU A 182 5.61 22.95 -1.37
N LYS A 183 4.72 23.70 -2.02
CA LYS A 183 4.42 25.10 -1.71
C LYS A 183 3.23 25.24 -0.77
N GLY A 184 3.17 26.36 -0.05
CA GLY A 184 2.04 26.69 0.83
C GLY A 184 1.99 25.87 2.11
N THR A 185 3.11 25.23 2.46
CA THR A 185 3.26 24.43 3.67
C THR A 185 3.59 25.34 4.85
N LYS A 186 3.07 25.03 6.04
CA LYS A 186 3.44 25.71 7.29
C LYS A 186 4.40 24.91 8.17
N ASP A 187 4.55 23.63 7.85
CA ASP A 187 5.42 22.70 8.55
C ASP A 187 6.19 21.75 7.60
N ILE A 188 7.23 21.12 8.10
CA ILE A 188 8.09 20.18 7.38
C ILE A 188 7.49 18.76 7.29
N TRP A 189 6.52 18.43 8.14
CA TRP A 189 5.91 17.10 8.27
C TRP A 189 4.90 16.78 7.16
N CYS A 190 5.34 16.80 5.91
CA CYS A 190 4.43 16.62 4.77
C CYS A 190 3.77 15.25 4.70
N ARG A 191 4.32 14.23 5.38
CA ARG A 191 3.64 12.94 5.55
C ARG A 191 2.26 13.08 6.16
N ASP A 192 2.09 14.01 7.10
CA ASP A 192 0.90 14.09 7.93
C ASP A 192 -0.26 14.77 7.20
N TYR A 193 0.04 15.85 6.50
CA TYR A 193 -0.97 16.69 5.86
C TYR A 193 -1.23 16.37 4.38
N MET A 194 -0.34 15.64 3.68
CA MET A 194 -0.54 15.31 2.27
C MET A 194 -1.49 14.12 2.06
N PRO A 195 -2.19 14.04 0.90
CA PRO A 195 -3.15 12.97 0.65
C PRO A 195 -2.52 11.57 0.66
N ILE A 196 -3.25 10.58 1.12
CA ILE A 196 -2.86 9.18 1.00
C ILE A 196 -3.16 8.67 -0.41
N GLN A 197 -2.16 8.10 -1.08
CA GLN A 197 -2.35 7.44 -2.37
C GLN A 197 -2.67 5.95 -2.16
N THR A 198 -3.85 5.53 -2.62
CA THR A 198 -4.27 4.12 -2.55
C THR A 198 -3.61 3.29 -3.66
N GLU A 199 -3.79 1.96 -3.61
CA GLU A 199 -3.25 1.04 -4.62
C GLU A 199 -3.75 1.34 -6.05
N SER A 200 -4.99 1.84 -6.20
CA SER A 200 -5.51 2.24 -7.52
C SER A 200 -4.91 3.56 -8.05
N GLY A 201 -4.14 4.27 -7.22
CA GLY A 201 -3.60 5.60 -7.47
C GLY A 201 -4.55 6.74 -7.09
N LYS A 202 -5.68 6.45 -6.44
CA LYS A 202 -6.62 7.44 -5.92
C LYS A 202 -5.95 8.21 -4.78
N LEU A 203 -6.05 9.54 -4.80
CA LEU A 203 -5.59 10.39 -3.70
C LEU A 203 -6.77 10.67 -2.75
N VAL A 204 -6.60 10.33 -1.47
CA VAL A 204 -7.59 10.59 -0.42
C VAL A 204 -6.98 11.54 0.59
N GLN A 205 -7.56 12.73 0.70
CA GLN A 205 -7.20 13.71 1.71
C GLN A 205 -8.16 13.59 2.88
N PHE A 206 -7.64 13.20 4.03
CA PHE A 206 -8.40 13.18 5.28
C PHE A 206 -8.44 14.58 5.90
N ARG A 207 -9.39 14.79 6.81
CA ARG A 207 -9.43 15.99 7.67
C ARG A 207 -8.17 15.96 8.54
N TYR A 208 -7.36 17.01 8.46
CA TYR A 208 -6.12 17.13 9.22
C TYR A 208 -6.35 18.01 10.46
N GLU A 209 -6.83 17.39 11.53
CA GLU A 209 -7.06 18.05 12.83
C GLU A 209 -6.54 17.18 13.99
N PRO A 210 -5.26 16.78 13.97
CA PRO A 210 -4.69 15.91 14.99
C PRO A 210 -4.84 16.51 16.38
N SER A 211 -5.06 15.65 17.36
CA SER A 211 -5.23 16.06 18.76
C SER A 211 -3.97 16.66 19.37
N TYR A 212 -2.78 16.27 18.88
CA TYR A 212 -1.51 16.78 19.37
C TYR A 212 -1.23 18.23 18.99
N LEU A 213 -1.87 18.78 17.96
CA LEU A 213 -1.74 20.21 17.63
C LEU A 213 -2.68 21.10 18.44
N LYS A 214 -3.64 20.54 19.20
CA LYS A 214 -4.67 21.32 19.91
C LYS A 214 -4.18 21.84 21.25
N GLY A 215 -4.61 23.05 21.62
CA GLY A 215 -4.37 23.63 22.94
C GLY A 215 -3.03 24.35 23.09
N ASN A 216 -2.21 24.38 22.04
CA ASN A 216 -1.03 25.23 21.92
C ASN A 216 -1.15 26.07 20.65
N LYS A 217 -1.21 27.40 20.82
CA LYS A 217 -1.41 28.34 19.71
C LYS A 217 -0.33 28.22 18.62
N GLU A 218 0.92 28.03 19.00
CA GLU A 218 2.03 27.92 18.03
C GLU A 218 1.90 26.67 17.16
N TRP A 219 1.45 25.55 17.75
CA TRP A 219 1.23 24.30 17.03
C TRP A 219 -0.06 24.33 16.19
N GLU A 220 -1.11 25.01 16.65
CA GLU A 220 -2.29 25.25 15.84
C GLU A 220 -1.97 26.11 14.61
N GLU A 221 -1.09 27.10 14.77
CA GLU A 221 -0.64 27.99 13.69
C GLU A 221 0.31 27.29 12.71
N SER A 222 1.06 26.26 13.13
CA SER A 222 1.93 25.45 12.26
C SER A 222 1.15 24.49 11.34
N ARG A 223 -0.14 24.28 11.60
CA ARG A 223 -0.98 23.38 10.81
C ARG A 223 -1.19 23.88 9.38
N SER A 224 -0.64 23.17 8.41
CA SER A 224 -0.85 23.43 6.98
C SER A 224 -2.33 23.29 6.58
N ASP A 225 -2.82 24.17 5.70
CA ASP A 225 -4.14 24.02 5.10
C ASP A 225 -4.05 23.01 3.94
N VAL A 226 -4.63 21.82 4.15
CA VAL A 226 -4.58 20.72 3.19
C VAL A 226 -5.19 21.06 1.82
N ARG A 227 -6.19 21.96 1.77
CA ARG A 227 -6.81 22.38 0.51
C ARG A 227 -5.90 23.33 -0.25
N GLU A 228 -5.33 24.31 0.45
CA GLU A 228 -4.38 25.26 -0.13
C GLU A 228 -3.12 24.53 -0.65
N VAL A 229 -2.53 23.66 0.17
CA VAL A 229 -1.35 22.87 -0.22
C VAL A 229 -1.66 22.00 -1.43
N CYS A 230 -2.79 21.28 -1.46
CA CYS A 230 -3.15 20.48 -2.64
C CYS A 230 -3.32 21.35 -3.90
N GLN A 231 -4.03 22.48 -3.79
CA GLN A 231 -4.28 23.38 -4.91
C GLN A 231 -2.99 23.96 -5.49
N LEU A 232 -2.10 24.50 -4.63
CA LEU A 232 -0.84 25.12 -5.06
C LEU A 232 0.13 24.13 -5.71
N ASN A 233 0.01 22.85 -5.39
CA ASN A 233 0.87 21.79 -5.91
C ASN A 233 0.20 20.93 -6.99
N GLY A 234 -1.02 21.26 -7.42
CA GLY A 234 -1.72 20.61 -8.52
C GLY A 234 -2.28 19.22 -8.20
N PHE A 235 -2.63 18.97 -6.94
CA PHE A 235 -3.29 17.73 -6.51
C PHE A 235 -4.79 17.92 -6.35
N GLU A 236 -5.56 16.97 -6.89
CA GLU A 236 -7.02 16.94 -6.79
C GLU A 236 -7.47 15.68 -6.04
N PRO A 237 -7.36 15.64 -4.71
CA PRO A 237 -7.76 14.48 -3.91
C PRO A 237 -9.27 14.44 -3.68
N ILE A 238 -9.75 13.25 -3.31
CA ILE A 238 -11.07 13.09 -2.68
C ILE A 238 -10.94 13.46 -1.21
N PHE A 239 -11.75 14.41 -0.77
CA PHE A 239 -11.77 14.84 0.63
C PHE A 239 -12.69 13.95 1.46
N SER A 240 -12.16 13.41 2.56
CA SER A 240 -12.91 12.68 3.58
C SER A 240 -13.16 13.55 4.81
N ASN A 241 -14.28 13.31 5.49
CA ASN A 241 -14.56 13.93 6.78
C ASN A 241 -13.85 13.21 7.93
N ILE A 242 -13.34 11.99 7.76
CA ILE A 242 -12.59 11.29 8.81
C ILE A 242 -11.33 12.10 9.16
N ASN A 243 -11.13 12.35 10.45
CA ASN A 243 -9.91 12.94 10.99
C ASN A 243 -8.80 11.89 11.07
N LEU A 244 -7.77 12.07 10.27
CA LEU A 244 -6.64 11.16 10.21
C LEU A 244 -5.48 11.88 9.52
N ASP A 245 -4.28 11.77 10.08
CA ASP A 245 -3.05 12.23 9.44
C ASP A 245 -2.30 11.05 8.82
N GLY A 246 -1.47 11.38 7.83
CA GLY A 246 -0.81 10.35 7.04
C GLY A 246 0.33 9.61 7.73
N GLY A 247 0.94 10.17 8.79
CA GLY A 247 1.90 9.45 9.64
C GLY A 247 1.26 8.28 10.38
N ASN A 248 -0.05 8.35 10.62
CA ASN A 248 -0.81 7.26 11.21
C ASN A 248 -1.37 6.25 10.18
N VAL A 249 -0.96 6.30 8.91
CA VAL A 249 -1.42 5.36 7.87
C VAL A 249 -0.24 4.71 7.17
N LEU A 250 -0.11 3.39 7.34
CA LEU A 250 0.84 2.58 6.59
C LEU A 250 0.08 1.69 5.60
N LEU A 251 0.36 1.79 4.30
CA LEU A 251 -0.28 0.98 3.27
C LEU A 251 0.68 -0.03 2.65
N CYS A 252 0.21 -1.27 2.48
CA CYS A 252 0.93 -2.30 1.74
C CYS A 252 -0.04 -3.34 1.18
N SER A 253 -0.05 -3.53 -0.14
CA SER A 253 -0.73 -4.65 -0.83
C SER A 253 -2.17 -4.93 -0.36
N GLY A 254 -3.03 -3.91 -0.37
CA GLY A 254 -4.42 -4.04 0.09
C GLY A 254 -4.61 -4.16 1.60
N ARG A 255 -3.58 -3.88 2.42
CA ARG A 255 -3.67 -3.73 3.88
C ARG A 255 -3.25 -2.33 4.32
N ALA A 256 -3.88 -1.83 5.38
CA ALA A 256 -3.59 -0.57 6.02
C ALA A 256 -3.38 -0.80 7.53
N ILE A 257 -2.30 -0.29 8.11
CA ILE A 257 -2.14 -0.20 9.57
C ILE A 257 -2.43 1.22 10.01
N VAL A 258 -3.26 1.34 11.05
CA VAL A 258 -3.65 2.60 11.69
C VAL A 258 -3.69 2.38 13.20
N SER A 259 -3.29 3.37 14.00
CA SER A 259 -3.41 3.26 15.46
C SER A 259 -4.86 3.46 15.96
N ASP A 260 -5.16 2.91 17.12
CA ASP A 260 -6.45 3.09 17.81
C ASP A 260 -6.72 4.55 18.25
N ARG A 261 -5.74 5.46 18.11
CA ARG A 261 -5.90 6.92 18.26
C ARG A 261 -7.06 7.45 17.42
N ILE A 262 -7.27 6.87 16.23
CA ILE A 262 -8.34 7.29 15.31
C ILE A 262 -9.72 7.32 15.99
N PHE A 263 -9.98 6.41 16.94
CA PHE A 263 -11.28 6.34 17.63
C PHE A 263 -11.52 7.54 18.55
N LYS A 264 -10.47 8.09 19.17
CA LYS A 264 -10.59 9.26 20.04
C LYS A 264 -10.73 10.56 19.24
N GLU A 265 -10.15 10.59 18.04
CA GLU A 265 -10.12 11.76 17.16
C GLU A 265 -11.33 11.89 16.24
N ASN A 266 -12.19 10.87 16.22
CA ASN A 266 -13.43 10.80 15.46
C ASN A 266 -14.63 10.48 16.38
N PRO A 267 -14.89 11.28 17.44
CA PRO A 267 -15.95 10.99 18.42
C PRO A 267 -17.37 11.02 17.83
N GLU A 268 -17.55 11.58 16.64
CA GLU A 268 -18.80 11.55 15.89
C GLU A 268 -19.18 10.12 15.43
N TYR A 269 -18.20 9.22 15.35
CA TYR A 269 -18.42 7.80 15.07
C TYR A 269 -18.60 7.04 16.38
N THR A 270 -19.86 6.90 16.82
CA THR A 270 -20.20 6.11 18.02
C THR A 270 -19.97 4.62 17.83
N ASP A 271 -20.04 4.14 16.58
CA ASP A 271 -19.71 2.78 16.18
C ASP A 271 -18.35 2.72 15.49
N LYS A 272 -17.39 2.07 16.15
CA LYS A 272 -16.02 1.90 15.67
C LYS A 272 -15.96 1.04 14.40
N GLU A 273 -16.87 0.09 14.22
CA GLU A 273 -16.88 -0.81 13.06
C GLU A 273 -17.29 -0.04 11.80
N ILE A 274 -18.21 0.92 11.93
CA ILE A 274 -18.60 1.82 10.83
C ILE A 274 -17.41 2.67 10.40
N LEU A 275 -16.69 3.27 11.35
CA LEU A 275 -15.49 4.07 11.05
C LEU A 275 -14.42 3.23 10.33
N VAL A 276 -14.12 2.04 10.84
CA VAL A 276 -13.13 1.14 10.24
C VAL A 276 -13.55 0.70 8.84
N LYS A 277 -14.85 0.44 8.63
CA LYS A 277 -15.38 0.08 7.31
C LYS A 277 -15.27 1.23 6.31
N GLU A 278 -15.68 2.44 6.69
CA GLU A 278 -15.58 3.62 5.82
C GLU A 278 -14.11 3.90 5.47
N LEU A 279 -13.22 3.80 6.46
CA LEU A 279 -11.78 3.94 6.24
C LEU A 279 -11.23 2.88 5.28
N SER A 280 -11.68 1.63 5.41
CA SER A 280 -11.30 0.53 4.52
C SER A 280 -11.72 0.79 3.07
N GLU A 281 -12.94 1.31 2.85
CA GLU A 281 -13.44 1.66 1.53
C GLU A 281 -12.67 2.84 0.91
N LEU A 282 -12.33 3.85 1.70
CA LEU A 282 -11.54 5.00 1.27
C LEU A 282 -10.12 4.58 0.89
N LEU A 283 -9.44 3.82 1.75
CA LEU A 283 -8.07 3.36 1.55
C LEU A 283 -7.93 2.22 0.54
N GLU A 284 -9.04 1.58 0.17
CA GLU A 284 -9.06 0.38 -0.69
C GLU A 284 -8.25 -0.77 -0.09
N ALA A 285 -8.30 -0.90 1.24
CA ALA A 285 -7.44 -1.81 2.00
C ALA A 285 -8.13 -2.36 3.26
N GLU A 286 -7.77 -3.57 3.68
CA GLU A 286 -8.11 -4.11 4.99
C GLU A 286 -7.43 -3.26 6.07
N VAL A 287 -8.23 -2.63 6.94
CA VAL A 287 -7.70 -1.83 8.05
C VAL A 287 -7.37 -2.73 9.24
N ILE A 288 -6.14 -2.62 9.72
CA ILE A 288 -5.56 -3.30 10.86
C ILE A 288 -5.29 -2.25 11.93
N ILE A 289 -6.00 -2.35 13.04
CA ILE A 289 -5.85 -1.42 14.16
C ILE A 289 -4.77 -1.93 15.12
N ILE A 290 -3.77 -1.10 15.42
CA ILE A 290 -2.74 -1.37 16.42
C ILE A 290 -2.87 -0.41 17.61
N PRO A 291 -2.38 -0.77 18.81
CA PRO A 291 -2.36 0.16 19.94
C PRO A 291 -1.44 1.36 19.65
N ALA A 292 -1.91 2.57 19.91
CA ALA A 292 -1.01 3.72 20.04
C ALA A 292 -0.13 3.57 21.30
N LEU A 293 1.08 4.12 21.24
CA LEU A 293 1.98 4.13 22.40
C LEU A 293 1.56 5.25 23.37
N ASN A 294 1.30 4.90 24.63
CA ASN A 294 1.05 5.88 25.69
C ASN A 294 2.31 6.74 25.90
N GLY A 295 2.16 8.05 25.78
CA GLY A 295 3.26 9.00 25.95
C GLY A 295 3.92 9.41 24.64
N ASP A 296 3.71 8.68 23.55
CA ASP A 296 3.94 9.21 22.21
C ASP A 296 2.91 10.30 21.95
N MET A 297 3.40 11.51 21.71
CA MET A 297 2.59 12.69 21.45
C MET A 297 1.72 12.48 20.21
N THR A 298 2.30 11.85 19.18
CA THR A 298 1.63 11.66 17.90
C THR A 298 0.68 10.47 17.97
N GLY A 299 1.10 9.35 18.55
CA GLY A 299 0.38 8.07 18.45
C GLY A 299 0.42 7.49 17.03
N HIS A 300 1.42 7.86 16.23
CA HIS A 300 1.55 7.44 14.84
C HIS A 300 2.04 6.01 14.70
N ALA A 301 1.47 5.30 13.74
CA ALA A 301 1.93 3.97 13.36
C ALA A 301 3.37 3.97 12.80
N ASP A 302 3.78 5.02 12.08
CA ASP A 302 5.08 5.10 11.41
C ASP A 302 6.29 5.31 12.34
N GLY A 303 6.05 5.63 13.61
CA GLY A 303 7.05 5.61 14.68
C GLY A 303 7.20 4.25 15.37
N MET A 304 6.29 3.30 15.09
CA MET A 304 6.23 2.01 15.79
C MET A 304 6.57 0.84 14.86
N VAL A 305 5.98 0.82 13.66
CA VAL A 305 6.05 -0.33 12.74
C VAL A 305 6.12 0.10 11.27
N ARG A 306 6.54 -0.82 10.41
CA ARG A 306 6.51 -0.69 8.94
C ARG A 306 6.12 -2.03 8.33
N PHE A 307 5.40 -1.99 7.21
CA PHE A 307 5.25 -3.18 6.39
C PHE A 307 6.58 -3.55 5.72
N VAL A 308 6.89 -4.84 5.72
CA VAL A 308 7.93 -5.45 4.89
C VAL A 308 7.29 -5.99 3.62
N ASP A 309 6.19 -6.72 3.79
CA ASP A 309 5.34 -7.28 2.74
C ASP A 309 3.90 -7.44 3.27
N TYR A 310 3.07 -8.21 2.56
CA TYR A 310 1.66 -8.43 2.94
C TYR A 310 1.46 -9.10 4.32
N ASP A 311 2.36 -10.02 4.70
CA ASP A 311 2.24 -10.86 5.90
C ASP A 311 3.33 -10.57 6.94
N THR A 312 4.21 -9.61 6.70
CA THR A 312 5.35 -9.32 7.56
C THR A 312 5.43 -7.82 7.84
N ILE A 313 5.53 -7.48 9.13
CA ILE A 313 5.89 -6.15 9.59
C ILE A 313 7.23 -6.20 10.33
N LEU A 314 7.94 -5.10 10.31
CA LEU A 314 9.04 -4.83 11.23
C LEU A 314 8.64 -3.69 12.16
N GLY A 315 9.25 -3.60 13.33
CA GLY A 315 8.95 -2.53 14.27
C GLY A 315 9.92 -2.49 15.44
N ASN A 316 9.70 -1.55 16.35
CA ASN A 316 10.49 -1.40 17.57
C ASN A 316 10.58 -2.73 18.32
N ASN A 317 11.75 -3.00 18.90
CA ASN A 317 12.03 -4.23 19.61
C ASN A 317 11.07 -4.40 20.79
N ARG A 318 10.22 -5.42 20.73
CA ARG A 318 9.17 -5.68 21.73
C ARG A 318 9.74 -5.95 23.12
N SER A 319 10.98 -6.43 23.25
CA SER A 319 11.58 -6.63 24.59
C SER A 319 11.81 -5.32 25.35
N ASP A 320 11.97 -4.22 24.61
CA ASP A 320 12.30 -2.90 25.14
C ASP A 320 11.05 -2.00 25.21
N GLU A 321 9.89 -2.53 24.81
CA GLU A 321 8.59 -1.86 24.79
C GLU A 321 7.72 -2.15 26.03
N TYR A 322 6.67 -1.37 26.22
CA TYR A 322 5.75 -1.56 27.34
C TYR A 322 4.93 -2.85 27.22
N LYS A 323 4.75 -3.55 28.36
CA LYS A 323 3.99 -4.81 28.45
C LYS A 323 2.54 -4.71 27.94
N TYR A 324 1.86 -3.58 28.15
CA TYR A 324 0.48 -3.41 27.67
C TYR A 324 0.44 -3.33 26.14
N TRP A 325 1.42 -2.65 25.55
CA TRP A 325 1.54 -2.47 24.12
C TRP A 325 1.91 -3.80 23.44
N THR A 326 2.94 -4.48 23.97
CA THR A 326 3.39 -5.79 23.45
C THR A 326 2.29 -6.85 23.54
N TYR A 327 1.53 -6.91 24.63
CA TYR A 327 0.38 -7.81 24.74
C TYR A 327 -0.70 -7.52 23.68
N SER A 328 -0.93 -6.24 23.39
CA SER A 328 -1.98 -5.80 22.47
C SER A 328 -1.57 -6.03 21.00
N ILE A 329 -0.34 -5.70 20.63
CA ILE A 329 0.18 -5.97 19.28
C ILE A 329 0.25 -7.47 19.00
N GLU A 330 0.64 -8.32 19.96
CA GLU A 330 0.70 -9.78 19.78
C GLU A 330 -0.66 -10.40 19.43
N LYS A 331 -1.76 -9.86 19.98
CA LYS A 331 -3.11 -10.27 19.57
C LYS A 331 -3.38 -9.91 18.12
N VAL A 332 -3.07 -8.68 17.73
CA VAL A 332 -3.25 -8.20 16.35
C VAL A 332 -2.43 -9.05 15.38
N LEU A 333 -1.17 -9.34 15.71
CA LEU A 333 -0.29 -10.20 14.91
C LEU A 333 -0.90 -11.59 14.69
N LYS A 334 -1.40 -12.22 15.76
CA LYS A 334 -2.05 -13.53 15.69
C LYS A 334 -3.35 -13.49 14.88
N GLU A 335 -4.20 -12.51 15.13
CA GLU A 335 -5.50 -12.37 14.46
C GLU A 335 -5.35 -12.10 12.96
N LYS A 336 -4.35 -11.29 12.57
CA LYS A 336 -4.09 -10.91 11.18
C LYS A 336 -3.08 -11.79 10.47
N SER A 337 -2.52 -12.79 11.17
CA SER A 337 -1.48 -13.69 10.67
C SER A 337 -0.21 -12.96 10.21
N LEU A 338 0.16 -11.88 10.92
CA LEU A 338 1.35 -11.09 10.64
C LEU A 338 2.57 -11.64 11.39
N LYS A 339 3.71 -11.71 10.71
CA LYS A 339 5.02 -11.89 11.32
C LYS A 339 5.58 -10.54 11.77
N TYR A 340 6.38 -10.56 12.84
CA TYR A 340 7.02 -9.36 13.38
C TYR A 340 8.54 -9.54 13.42
N ILE A 341 9.26 -8.56 12.89
CA ILE A 341 10.72 -8.47 12.98
C ILE A 341 11.07 -7.35 13.96
N ASP A 342 11.70 -7.72 15.07
CA ASP A 342 12.15 -6.77 16.10
C ASP A 342 13.38 -5.98 15.62
N VAL A 343 13.27 -4.65 15.64
CA VAL A 343 14.33 -3.70 15.28
C VAL A 343 14.77 -2.94 16.52
N PRO A 344 16.07 -2.89 16.84
CA PRO A 344 16.58 -2.08 17.94
C PRO A 344 16.14 -0.62 17.83
N PHE A 345 15.81 -0.03 18.96
CA PHE A 345 15.56 1.40 19.10
C PHE A 345 16.08 1.86 20.46
N PHE A 346 16.20 3.16 20.66
CA PHE A 346 16.56 3.74 21.96
C PHE A 346 16.00 5.15 22.08
N GLU A 347 15.84 5.62 23.31
CA GLU A 347 15.43 7.00 23.59
C GLU A 347 16.60 7.76 24.23
N PRO A 348 17.09 8.86 23.63
CA PRO A 348 18.13 9.66 24.26
C PRO A 348 17.57 10.38 25.49
N LYS A 349 18.38 10.43 26.55
CA LYS A 349 18.09 11.27 27.72
C LYS A 349 18.55 12.70 27.45
N ASP A 350 17.84 13.41 26.57
CA ASP A 350 18.11 14.81 26.27
C ASP A 350 16.94 15.70 26.72
N SER A 351 17.13 16.42 27.81
CA SER A 351 16.10 17.32 28.34
C SER A 351 15.88 18.57 27.49
N LYS A 352 16.79 18.90 26.56
CA LYS A 352 16.61 20.02 25.63
C LYS A 352 15.68 19.67 24.48
N HIS A 353 15.64 18.40 24.11
CA HIS A 353 14.84 17.88 23.00
C HIS A 353 13.95 16.72 23.47
N PRO A 354 12.96 16.99 24.35
CA PRO A 354 12.15 15.95 24.98
C PRO A 354 11.23 15.19 24.01
N LEU A 355 11.03 15.72 22.79
CA LEU A 355 10.22 15.11 21.74
C LEU A 355 11.07 14.43 20.66
N SER A 356 12.38 14.32 20.86
CA SER A 356 13.31 13.84 19.84
C SER A 356 12.96 12.45 19.31
N ALA A 357 13.06 12.28 18.00
CA ALA A 357 12.91 11.00 17.30
C ALA A 357 14.25 10.26 17.11
N ILE A 358 15.35 10.74 17.71
CA ILE A 358 16.63 10.04 17.71
C ILE A 358 16.44 8.62 18.26
N GLY A 359 16.95 7.63 17.52
CA GLY A 359 16.82 6.21 17.86
C GLY A 359 15.58 5.51 17.29
N VAL A 360 14.67 6.24 16.62
CA VAL A 360 13.47 5.67 15.95
C VAL A 360 13.81 5.23 14.51
N TYR A 361 14.53 4.12 14.37
CA TYR A 361 15.03 3.66 13.06
C TYR A 361 13.94 3.27 12.05
N VAL A 362 12.75 2.88 12.53
CA VAL A 362 11.64 2.46 11.67
C VAL A 362 11.08 3.62 10.82
N ASN A 363 11.41 4.86 11.16
CA ASN A 363 11.00 6.06 10.43
C ASN A 363 11.94 6.40 9.24
N TYR A 364 12.28 5.37 8.45
CA TYR A 364 13.09 5.50 7.23
C TYR A 364 12.25 5.87 6.00
N LEU A 365 12.89 6.49 5.01
CA LEU A 365 12.28 6.69 3.68
C LEU A 365 12.46 5.42 2.86
N GLU A 366 11.38 4.95 2.26
CA GLU A 366 11.41 3.91 1.24
C GLU A 366 10.85 4.44 -0.08
N VAL A 367 11.62 4.29 -1.16
CA VAL A 367 11.23 4.73 -2.50
C VAL A 367 11.92 3.86 -3.56
N ASN A 368 11.14 3.32 -4.50
CA ASN A 368 11.63 2.36 -5.51
C ASN A 368 12.37 1.19 -4.86
N ASN A 369 13.63 0.95 -5.26
CA ASN A 369 14.54 -0.03 -4.67
C ASN A 369 15.47 0.57 -3.60
N LEU A 370 15.23 1.80 -3.13
CA LEU A 370 16.08 2.51 -2.16
C LEU A 370 15.37 2.63 -0.81
N ILE A 371 16.11 2.31 0.25
CA ILE A 371 15.83 2.71 1.63
C ILE A 371 16.89 3.73 2.05
N VAL A 372 16.44 4.89 2.53
CA VAL A 372 17.30 5.85 3.22
C VAL A 372 17.03 5.72 4.71
N LEU A 373 18.01 5.25 5.46
CA LEU A 373 17.93 4.88 6.87
C LEU A 373 18.61 5.96 7.73
N PRO A 374 17.94 6.58 8.72
CA PRO A 374 18.62 7.45 9.66
C PRO A 374 19.60 6.66 10.54
N VAL A 375 20.77 7.25 10.80
CA VAL A 375 21.79 6.71 11.72
C VAL A 375 22.22 7.79 12.71
N PHE A 376 22.55 7.37 13.93
CA PHE A 376 22.71 8.27 15.08
C PHE A 376 24.12 8.24 15.70
N GLY A 377 25.07 7.56 15.06
CA GLY A 377 26.44 7.42 15.57
C GLY A 377 26.53 6.45 16.76
N ARG A 378 25.71 5.40 16.73
CA ARG A 378 25.49 4.44 17.83
C ARG A 378 25.81 3.02 17.37
N GLU A 379 26.07 2.11 18.31
CA GLU A 379 26.37 0.71 17.95
C GLU A 379 25.14 -0.01 17.38
N GLU A 380 23.95 0.42 17.80
CA GLU A 380 22.66 0.01 17.30
C GLU A 380 22.53 0.23 15.79
N ASP A 381 23.17 1.28 15.21
CA ASP A 381 23.15 1.57 13.77
C ASP A 381 23.59 0.33 12.97
N LYS A 382 24.68 -0.32 13.39
CA LYS A 382 25.25 -1.49 12.70
C LYS A 382 24.30 -2.68 12.74
N GLN A 383 23.60 -2.87 13.85
CA GLN A 383 22.64 -3.95 14.01
C GLN A 383 21.42 -3.72 13.13
N VAL A 384 20.87 -2.51 13.14
CA VAL A 384 19.72 -2.12 12.33
C VAL A 384 20.02 -2.26 10.84
N ILE A 385 21.19 -1.78 10.38
CA ILE A 385 21.61 -1.94 8.98
C ILE A 385 21.60 -3.41 8.55
N ARG A 386 22.13 -4.32 9.37
CA ARG A 386 22.14 -5.77 9.08
C ARG A 386 20.72 -6.33 8.99
N ILE A 387 19.86 -5.99 9.95
CA ILE A 387 18.46 -6.44 9.95
C ILE A 387 17.75 -5.98 8.67
N LEU A 388 17.91 -4.72 8.27
CA LEU A 388 17.28 -4.23 7.04
C LEU A 388 17.87 -4.88 5.78
N GLN A 389 19.18 -5.14 5.73
CA GLN A 389 19.80 -5.85 4.60
C GLN A 389 19.28 -7.28 4.45
N GLU A 390 19.09 -7.99 5.57
CA GLU A 390 18.52 -9.34 5.58
C GLU A 390 17.02 -9.32 5.23
N THR A 391 16.29 -8.31 5.71
CA THR A 391 14.86 -8.15 5.48
C THR A 391 14.54 -7.72 4.04
N PHE A 392 15.38 -6.86 3.45
CA PHE A 392 15.20 -6.31 2.11
C PHE A 392 16.41 -6.61 1.21
N PRO A 393 16.66 -7.89 0.86
CA PRO A 393 17.87 -8.29 0.12
C PRO A 393 17.99 -7.67 -1.27
N ASN A 394 16.88 -7.17 -1.83
CA ASN A 394 16.81 -6.56 -3.15
C ASN A 394 16.76 -5.02 -3.11
N LYS A 395 16.87 -4.41 -1.93
CA LYS A 395 16.88 -2.94 -1.79
C LYS A 395 18.28 -2.44 -1.45
N LEU A 396 18.61 -1.28 -2.01
CA LEU A 396 19.78 -0.49 -1.64
C LEU A 396 19.49 0.22 -0.32
N ILE A 397 20.43 0.16 0.62
CA ILE A 397 20.31 0.84 1.91
C ILE A 397 21.41 1.91 1.97
N GLU A 398 20.98 3.17 2.00
CA GLU A 398 21.84 4.34 2.23
C GLU A 398 21.58 4.88 3.62
N THR A 399 22.64 5.23 4.33
CA THR A 399 22.52 5.82 5.66
C THR A 399 22.63 7.34 5.60
N ILE A 400 21.96 8.03 6.52
CA ILE A 400 21.99 9.48 6.62
C ILE A 400 22.02 9.90 8.09
N ASN A 401 22.88 10.86 8.44
CA ASN A 401 22.69 11.60 9.68
C ASN A 401 21.61 12.66 9.43
N TYR A 402 20.54 12.58 10.22
CA TYR A 402 19.35 13.43 10.11
C TYR A 402 18.98 14.04 11.47
N ASP A 403 19.98 14.18 12.36
CA ASP A 403 19.78 14.46 13.78
C ASP A 403 19.16 15.84 14.03
N ASP A 404 19.55 16.84 13.24
CA ASP A 404 19.01 18.21 13.29
C ASP A 404 17.48 18.25 13.11
N VAL A 405 16.93 17.41 12.24
CA VAL A 405 15.48 17.25 12.08
C VAL A 405 14.91 16.31 13.16
N ALA A 406 15.65 15.26 13.53
CA ALA A 406 15.23 14.30 14.55
C ALA A 406 14.94 14.97 15.90
N TYR A 407 15.69 16.02 16.25
CA TYR A 407 15.47 16.80 17.47
C TYR A 407 14.11 17.51 17.53
N GLU A 408 13.44 17.71 16.38
CA GLU A 408 12.08 18.27 16.29
C GLU A 408 10.98 17.21 16.38
N GLY A 409 11.35 15.94 16.51
CA GLY A 409 10.43 14.84 16.79
C GLY A 409 9.93 14.03 15.60
N GLY A 410 10.60 14.12 14.45
CA GLY A 410 10.33 13.26 13.31
C GLY A 410 11.57 13.02 12.44
N LEU A 411 11.47 12.09 11.50
CA LEU A 411 12.59 11.65 10.67
C LEU A 411 12.19 11.64 9.19
N LEU A 412 12.78 10.73 8.40
CA LEU A 412 12.66 10.70 6.95
C LEU A 412 11.25 10.37 6.50
N ASN A 413 10.55 9.43 7.16
CA ASN A 413 9.18 9.11 6.76
C ASN A 413 8.23 10.28 7.00
N CYS A 414 8.40 11.02 8.11
CA CYS A 414 7.59 12.18 8.47
C CYS A 414 7.83 13.37 7.52
N THR A 415 9.07 13.59 7.10
CA THR A 415 9.44 14.72 6.21
C THR A 415 9.27 14.45 4.73
N THR A 416 8.82 13.25 4.34
CA THR A 416 8.70 12.84 2.93
C THR A 416 7.30 12.34 2.60
N TRP A 417 6.81 12.71 1.42
CA TRP A 417 5.60 12.18 0.83
C TRP A 417 5.89 11.56 -0.53
N VAL A 418 5.72 10.25 -0.67
CA VAL A 418 6.09 9.50 -1.88
C VAL A 418 4.84 9.23 -2.71
N VAL A 419 4.87 9.64 -3.99
CA VAL A 419 3.75 9.48 -4.92
C VAL A 419 4.16 8.68 -6.14
N ASN A 420 3.38 7.67 -6.46
CA ASN A 420 3.44 6.91 -7.69
C ASN A 420 2.88 7.77 -8.83
N THR A 421 3.69 8.06 -9.84
CA THR A 421 3.23 8.74 -11.06
C THR A 421 2.95 7.73 -12.16
N LYS A 422 1.77 7.84 -12.78
CA LYS A 422 1.49 7.10 -14.02
C LYS A 422 2.33 7.76 -15.12
N LEU A 423 3.22 6.99 -15.73
CA LEU A 423 3.93 7.38 -16.95
C LEU A 423 2.96 7.49 -18.13
#